data_AF-A0A2D8Z1A1-F1
#
_entry.id   AF-A0A2D8Z1A1-F1
#
_cell.length_a   1.000
_cell.length_b   1.000
_cell.length_c   1.000
_cell.angle_alpha   90.00
_cell.angle_beta   90.00
_cell.angle_gamma   90.00
#
_symmetry.space_group_name_H-M   'P 1'
#
loop_
_entity.id
_entity.type
_entity.pdbx_description
1 polymer ?
#
loop_
_entity_poly.entity_id
_entity_poly.type
_entity_poly.pdbx_seq_one_letter_code
_entity_poly.pdbx_strand_id
1 'polypeptide(L)' 'MFSDPEVIKSSREFICVRIESYESEANQEIVRSHLGGRFENTAFCILSPDGKKRLTRSGRGPKQISGDFSTIADIANS' A
#
# COMPACT_ATOMS: atom_id res chain seq x y z
N MET A 1 -17.37 -3.29 6.41
CA MET A 1 -16.02 -3.83 6.10
C MET A 1 -15.95 -4.11 4.60
N PHE A 2 -15.18 -3.32 3.84
CA PHE A 2 -15.25 -3.11 2.37
C PHE A 2 -16.55 -2.56 1.79
N SER A 3 -17.70 -2.94 2.34
CA SER A 3 -19.01 -2.35 2.02
C SER A 3 -19.34 -1.09 2.84
N ASP A 4 -18.40 -0.63 3.68
CA ASP A 4 -18.60 0.57 4.48
C ASP A 4 -18.56 1.81 3.55
N PRO A 5 -19.63 2.64 3.52
CA PRO A 5 -19.70 3.79 2.62
C PRO A 5 -18.52 4.76 2.77
N GLU A 6 -18.03 4.99 3.99
CA GLU A 6 -16.93 5.94 4.23
C GLU A 6 -15.59 5.37 3.76
N VAL A 7 -15.38 4.06 3.93
CA VAL A 7 -14.19 3.38 3.38
C VAL A 7 -14.23 3.40 1.85
N ILE A 8 -15.40 3.14 1.24
CA ILE A 8 -15.58 3.19 -0.22
C ILE A 8 -15.26 4.59 -0.74
N LYS A 9 -15.83 5.63 -0.12
CA LYS A 9 -15.61 7.02 -0.50
C LYS A 9 -14.13 7.38 -0.41
N SER A 10 -13.50 7.13 0.75
CA SER A 10 -12.09 7.45 1.00
C SER A 10 -11.14 6.69 0.06
N SER A 11 -11.47 5.45 -0.31
CA SER A 11 -10.64 4.64 -1.21
C SER A 11 -10.45 5.26 -2.60
N ARG A 12 -11.35 6.17 -3.02
CA ARG A 12 -11.30 6.83 -4.33
C ARG A 12 -10.20 7.90 -4.44
N GLU A 13 -9.68 8.36 -3.30
CA GLU A 13 -8.58 9.32 -3.24
C GLU A 13 -7.20 8.67 -3.47
N PHE A 14 -7.16 7.32 -3.46
CA PHE A 14 -5.92 6.57 -3.64
C PHE A 14 -5.79 6.04 -5.07
N ILE A 15 -4.55 5.96 -5.54
CA ILE A 15 -4.19 5.23 -6.76
C ILE A 15 -3.55 3.89 -6.40
N CYS A 16 -3.93 2.83 -7.10
CA CYS A 16 -3.26 1.54 -7.00
C CYS A 16 -2.10 1.48 -7.99
N VAL A 17 -0.87 1.37 -7.50
CA VAL A 17 0.32 1.23 -8.34
C VAL A 17 0.74 -0.24 -8.37
N ARG A 18 0.79 -0.81 -9.58
CA ARG A 18 1.32 -2.16 -9.79
C ARG A 18 2.71 -2.04 -10.41
N ILE A 19 3.72 -2.43 -9.64
CA ILE A 19 5.12 -2.41 -10.07
C ILE A 19 5.39 -3.68 -10.89
N GLU A 20 6.00 -3.53 -12.07
CA GLU A 20 6.46 -4.64 -12.92
C GLU A 20 7.75 -5.23 -12.35
N SER A 21 7.61 -5.98 -11.26
CA SER A 21 8.73 -6.40 -10.43
C SER A 21 9.58 -7.52 -11.04
N TYR A 22 9.07 -8.31 -11.97
CA TYR A 22 9.85 -9.38 -12.62
C TYR A 22 10.68 -8.91 -13.82
N GLU A 23 10.32 -7.77 -14.40
CA GLU A 23 10.89 -7.29 -15.67
C GLU A 23 12.05 -6.29 -15.46
N SER A 24 12.34 -5.90 -14.22
CA SER A 24 13.38 -4.91 -13.90
C SER A 24 13.98 -5.11 -12.51
N GLU A 25 15.30 -5.18 -12.43
CA GLU A 25 16.05 -5.27 -11.18
C GLU A 25 15.76 -4.07 -10.27
N ALA A 26 15.70 -2.85 -10.83
CA ALA A 26 15.34 -1.64 -10.07
C ALA A 26 13.94 -1.75 -9.44
N ASN A 27 12.98 -2.35 -10.14
CA ASN A 27 11.65 -2.59 -9.59
C ASN A 27 11.66 -3.67 -8.50
N GLN A 28 12.54 -4.68 -8.59
CA GLN A 28 12.73 -5.66 -7.53
C GLN A 28 13.26 -5.00 -6.26
N GLU A 29 14.21 -4.08 -6.37
CA GLU A 29 14.76 -3.34 -5.23
C GLU A 29 13.67 -2.54 -4.51
N ILE A 30 12.76 -1.90 -5.25
CA ILE A 30 11.61 -1.22 -4.67
C ILE A 30 10.78 -2.21 -3.85
N VAL A 31 10.40 -3.38 -4.42
CA VAL A 31 9.63 -4.38 -3.66
C VAL A 31 10.38 -4.87 -2.42
N ARG A 32 11.68 -5.16 -2.56
CA ARG A 32 12.53 -5.63 -1.45
C ARG A 32 12.61 -4.62 -0.32
N SER A 33 12.74 -3.32 -0.62
CA SER A 33 12.78 -2.26 0.40
C SER A 33 11.49 -2.17 1.24
N HIS A 34 10.37 -2.65 0.69
CA HIS A 34 9.09 -2.73 1.37
C HIS A 34 8.93 -4.03 2.17
N LEU A 35 9.60 -5.11 1.80
CA LEU A 35 9.43 -6.44 2.42
C LEU A 35 10.69 -6.93 3.17
N GLY A 36 11.51 -6.01 3.67
CA GLY A 36 12.69 -6.35 4.46
C GLY A 36 13.72 -7.19 3.69
N GLY A 37 13.93 -6.87 2.42
CA GLY A 37 14.89 -7.54 1.53
C GLY A 37 14.32 -8.72 0.74
N ARG A 38 13.12 -9.20 1.09
CA ARG A 38 12.47 -10.31 0.38
C ARG A 38 11.90 -9.84 -0.95
N PHE A 39 12.14 -10.62 -2.01
CA PHE A 39 11.50 -10.40 -3.30
C PHE A 39 10.25 -11.25 -3.41
N GLU A 40 9.18 -10.59 -3.85
CA GLU A 40 7.85 -11.16 -3.94
C GLU A 40 7.11 -10.53 -5.11
N ASN A 41 6.07 -11.20 -5.59
CA ASN A 41 5.24 -10.68 -6.69
C ASN A 41 4.35 -9.49 -6.29
N THR A 42 4.15 -9.26 -4.99
CA THR A 42 3.26 -8.22 -4.46
C THR A 42 3.78 -7.67 -3.13
N ALA A 43 3.74 -6.35 -2.98
CA ALA A 43 3.87 -5.66 -1.72
C ALA A 43 2.69 -4.70 -1.57
N PHE A 44 2.12 -4.63 -0.38
CA PHE A 44 1.07 -3.69 -0.02
C PHE A 44 1.64 -2.68 0.98
N CYS A 45 1.34 -1.40 0.76
CA CYS A 45 1.51 -0.31 1.70
C CYS A 45 0.71 0.91 1.20
N ILE A 46 0.54 1.92 2.05
CA ILE A 46 0.06 3.24 1.64
C ILE A 46 1.23 4.20 1.69
N LEU A 47 1.42 4.95 0.60
CA LEU A 47 2.43 5.99 0.49
C LEU A 47 1.80 7.37 0.58
N SER A 48 2.58 8.36 0.99
CA SER A 48 2.21 9.78 0.84
C SER A 48 2.01 10.13 -0.64
N PRO A 49 1.28 11.22 -0.96
CA PRO A 49 1.01 11.61 -2.35
C PRO A 49 2.26 11.83 -3.22
N ASP A 50 3.40 12.18 -2.59
CA ASP A 50 4.69 12.33 -3.26
C ASP A 50 5.45 11.01 -3.46
N GLY A 51 4.91 9.89 -2.95
CA GLY A 51 5.50 8.56 -3.03
C GLY A 51 6.72 8.32 -2.12
N LYS A 52 7.08 9.28 -1.25
CA LYS A 52 8.36 9.23 -0.52
C LYS A 52 8.26 8.65 0.89
N LYS A 53 7.09 8.75 1.53
CA LYS A 53 6.89 8.27 2.91
C LYS A 53 5.89 7.13 2.93
N ARG A 54 6.20 6.09 3.70
CA ARG A 54 5.24 5.03 4.04
C ARG A 54 4.35 5.51 5.18
N LEU A 55 3.05 5.58 4.94
CA LEU A 55 2.03 5.95 5.92
C LEU A 55 1.54 4.73 6.72
N THR A 56 1.79 3.52 6.22
CA THR A 56 1.53 2.26 6.90
C THR A 56 2.74 1.34 6.85
N ARG A 57 2.74 0.30 7.70
CA ARG A 57 3.70 -0.81 7.54
C ARG A 57 3.44 -1.52 6.21
N SER A 58 4.48 -2.16 5.68
CA SER A 58 4.36 -2.97 4.47
C SER A 58 3.98 -4.42 4.81
N GLY A 59 3.30 -5.08 3.87
CA GLY A 59 2.92 -6.48 4.01
C GLY A 59 2.54 -7.11 2.68
N ARG A 60 1.95 -8.30 2.73
CA ARG A 60 1.52 -9.08 1.57
C ARG A 60 0.02 -8.98 1.27
N GLY A 61 -0.71 -8.17 2.05
CA GLY A 61 -2.12 -7.92 1.79
C GLY A 61 -2.71 -6.83 2.69
N PRO A 62 -3.94 -6.36 2.42
CA PRO A 62 -4.55 -5.23 3.12
C PRO A 62 -4.65 -5.40 4.65
N LYS A 63 -5.02 -6.60 5.13
CA LYS A 63 -5.05 -6.91 6.58
C LYS A 63 -3.68 -6.90 7.26
N GLN A 64 -2.60 -6.98 6.47
CA GLN A 64 -1.24 -6.92 7.00
C GLN A 64 -0.72 -5.49 7.07
N ILE A 65 -1.33 -4.51 6.38
CA ILE A 65 -0.86 -3.11 6.44
C ILE A 65 -1.67 -2.27 7.43
N SER A 66 -2.92 -2.68 7.70
CA SER A 66 -3.76 -2.10 8.74
C SER A 66 -4.54 -3.18 9.49
N GLY A 67 -4.72 -2.98 10.81
CA GLY A 67 -5.57 -3.83 11.64
C GLY A 67 -7.06 -3.60 11.38
N ASP A 68 -7.43 -2.39 10.95
CA ASP A 68 -8.79 -1.99 10.58
C ASP A 68 -8.78 -1.06 9.36
N PHE A 69 -9.81 -1.14 8.51
CA PHE A 69 -9.93 -0.32 7.30
C PHE A 69 -10.29 1.13 7.58
N SER A 70 -10.78 1.45 8.79
CA SER A 70 -10.95 2.83 9.28
C SER A 70 -9.66 3.64 9.19
N THR A 71 -8.50 3.03 9.44
CA THR A 71 -7.19 3.68 9.30
C THR A 71 -6.91 4.19 7.88
N ILE A 72 -7.48 3.57 6.84
CA ILE A 72 -7.35 4.05 5.46
C ILE A 72 -8.16 5.34 5.28
N ALA A 73 -9.35 5.42 5.89
CA ALA A 73 -10.15 6.64 5.90
C ALA A 73 -9.46 7.74 6.70
N ASP A 74 -8.84 7.43 7.84
CA ASP A 74 -8.08 8.41 8.62
C ASP A 74 -6.92 9.00 7.82
N ILE A 75 -6.18 8.15 7.09
CA ILE A 75 -5.08 8.57 6.21
C ILE A 75 -5.57 9.45 5.05
N ALA A 76 -6.76 9.18 4.50
CA ALA A 76 -7.32 10.01 3.44
C ALA A 76 -7.71 11.42 3.90
N ASN A 77 -8.05 11.56 5.19
CA ASN A 77 -8.53 12.79 5.80
C ASN A 77 -7.45 13.59 6.55
N SER A 78 -6.20 13.08 6.61
CA SER A 78 -5.06 13.70 7.28
C SER A 78 -4.23 14.59 6.35
#